data_AF-A0A7J2JKA9-F1
#
_entry.id   AF-A0A7J2JKA9-F1
#
_cell.length_a   1.000
_cell.length_b   1.000
_cell.length_c   1.000
_cell.angle_alpha   90.00
_cell.angle_beta   90.00
_cell.angle_gamma   90.00
#
_symmetry.space_group_name_H-M   'P 1'
#
loop_
_entity.id
_entity.type
_entity.pdbx_description
1 polymer ?
#
loop_
_entity_poly.entity_id
_entity_poly.type
_entity_poly.pdbx_seq_one_letter_code
_entity_poly.pdbx_strand_id
1 'polypeptide(L)' 'GFCETECKNLKEGDVIQFERFGFVRLDRKDGKLVFYFGHR' A
#
# COMPACT_ATOMS: atom_id res chain seq x y z
N GLY A 1 -10.47 0.76 -3.22
CA GLY A 1 -10.13 -0.17 -4.31
C GLY A 1 -9.87 -1.54 -3.73
N PHE A 2 -9.31 -2.45 -4.52
CA PHE A 2 -8.91 -3.79 -4.10
C PHE A 2 -7.43 -3.98 -4.38
N CYS A 3 -6.77 -4.79 -3.56
CA CYS A 3 -5.36 -5.17 -3.72
C CYS A 3 -5.22 -6.67 -3.41
N GLU A 4 -4.07 -7.23 -3.71
CA GLU A 4 -3.77 -8.63 -3.44
C GLU A 4 -3.82 -8.97 -1.95
N THR A 5 -4.14 -10.22 -1.62
CA THR A 5 -4.22 -10.70 -0.24
C THR A 5 -2.88 -10.56 0.50
N GLU A 6 -1.76 -10.64 -0.21
CA GLU A 6 -0.42 -10.44 0.33
C GLU A 6 -0.22 -9.06 0.96
N CYS A 7 -1.00 -8.04 0.56
CA CYS A 7 -0.96 -6.72 1.16
C CYS A 7 -1.34 -6.74 2.67
N LYS A 8 -1.98 -7.81 3.15
CA LYS A 8 -2.25 -8.02 4.58
C LYS A 8 -0.96 -8.23 5.40
N ASN A 9 0.15 -8.61 4.77
CA ASN A 9 1.42 -8.85 5.44
C ASN A 9 2.27 -7.58 5.59
N LEU A 10 1.89 -6.49 4.91
CA LEU A 10 2.59 -5.21 4.96
C LEU A 10 2.51 -4.56 6.33
N LYS A 11 3.54 -3.79 6.66
CA LYS A 11 3.68 -2.99 7.87
C LYS A 11 3.56 -1.51 7.51
N GLU A 12 3.08 -0.72 8.48
CA GLU A 12 3.06 0.73 8.33
C GLU A 12 4.48 1.24 8.03
N GLY A 13 4.62 2.08 7.01
CA GLY A 13 5.89 2.55 6.48
C GLY A 13 6.40 1.78 5.25
N ASP A 14 5.90 0.57 4.97
CA ASP A 14 6.34 -0.20 3.80
C ASP A 14 6.02 0.55 2.50
N VAL A 15 6.99 0.58 1.59
CA VAL A 15 6.83 1.13 0.25
C VAL A 15 6.78 -0.03 -0.74
N ILE A 16 5.69 -0.10 -1.51
CA ILE A 16 5.46 -1.14 -2.52
C ILE A 16 5.14 -0.50 -3.87
N GLN A 17 5.27 -1.28 -4.94
CA GLN A 17 4.82 -0.89 -6.27
C GLN A 17 3.55 -1.65 -6.62
N PHE A 18 2.47 -0.92 -6.91
CA PHE A 18 1.31 -1.50 -7.57
C PHE A 18 1.52 -1.46 -9.08
N GLU A 19 1.42 -2.61 -9.74
CA GLU A 19 1.55 -2.69 -11.20
C GLU A 19 0.57 -1.76 -11.91
N ARG A 20 1.09 -0.96 -12.86
CA ARG A 20 0.34 0.05 -13.63
C ARG A 20 -0.23 1.22 -12.82
N PHE A 21 0.06 1.31 -11.52
CA PHE A 21 -0.34 2.44 -10.67
C PHE A 21 0.88 3.27 -10.24
N GLY A 22 1.89 2.63 -9.63
CA GLY A 22 3.10 3.30 -9.16
C GLY A 22 3.49 2.90 -7.74
N PHE A 23 4.46 3.63 -7.17
CA PHE A 23 4.93 3.42 -5.81
C PHE A 23 3.99 4.06 -4.79
N VAL A 24 3.71 3.31 -3.72
CA VAL A 24 2.87 3.76 -2.61
C VAL A 24 3.49 3.38 -1.28
N ARG A 25 3.30 4.22 -0.27
CA ARG A 25 3.68 3.91 1.12
C ARG A 25 2.43 3.53 1.92
N LEU A 26 2.47 2.44 2.66
CA LEU A 26 1.41 2.10 3.63
C LEU A 26 1.50 3.09 4.80
N ASP A 27 0.47 3.92 4.97
CA ASP A 27 0.43 4.95 6.01
C ASP A 27 -0.21 4.44 7.30
N ARG A 28 -1.34 3.71 7.17
CA ARG A 28 -2.07 3.14 8.31
C ARG A 28 -2.65 1.76 7.99
N LYS A 29 -2.67 0.90 9.02
CA LYS A 29 -3.26 -0.45 8.97
C LYS A 29 -4.14 -0.70 10.20
N ASP A 30 -5.42 -0.40 10.09
CA ASP A 30 -6.42 -0.63 11.14
C ASP A 30 -7.73 -1.15 10.56
N GLY A 31 -7.80 -2.46 10.34
CA GLY A 31 -8.90 -3.13 9.62
C GLY A 31 -9.05 -2.76 8.13
N LYS A 32 -8.37 -1.70 7.69
CA LYS A 32 -8.24 -1.21 6.32
C LYS A 32 -6.81 -0.75 6.08
N LEU A 33 -6.34 -0.91 4.86
CA LEU A 33 -5.03 -0.43 4.42
C LEU A 33 -5.20 0.96 3.79
N VAL A 34 -4.49 1.95 4.34
CA VAL A 34 -4.49 3.33 3.82
C VAL A 34 -3.12 3.61 3.23
N PHE A 35 -3.06 3.81 1.92
CA PHE A 35 -1.83 4.08 1.21
C PHE A 35 -1.72 5.57 0.84
N TYR A 36 -0.51 6.11 0.93
CA TYR A 36 -0.17 7.41 0.37
C TYR A 36 0.59 7.21 -0.95
N PHE A 37 0.15 7.87 -2.01
CA PHE A 37 0.81 7.78 -3.31
C PHE A 37 2.11 8.58 -3.27
N GLY A 38 3.24 7.90 -3.45
CA GLY A 38 4.52 8.58 -3.63
C GLY A 38 4.55 9.15 -5.04
N HIS A 39 4.76 10.46 -5.19
CA HIS A 39 4.91 11.03 -6.52
C HIS A 39 6.17 10.45 -7.21
N ARG A 40 5.91 9.81 -8.36
CA ARG A 40 6.80 9.29 -9.43
C ARG A 40 8.08 8.55 -9.03
#